data_AF-A0A3E0TTM1-F1
#
_entry.id   AF-A0A3E0TTM1-F1
#
_cell.length_a   1.000
_cell.length_b   1.000
_cell.length_c   1.000
_cell.angle_alpha   90.00
_cell.angle_beta   90.00
_cell.angle_gamma   90.00
#
_symmetry.space_group_name_H-M   'P 1'
#
loop_
_entity.id
_entity.type
_entity.pdbx_description
1 polymer ?
#
loop_
_entity_poly.entity_id
_entity_poly.type
_entity_poly.pdbx_seq_one_letter_code
_entity_poly.pdbx_strand_id
1 'polypeptide(L)'
;MNIKLLAMGCLFTFFQLSAQVTEKAENITPSTFSNLTLDSAFNTPHFYVESNLEFALLHELAHAIIELNNIPVLGGREKAADQIATMFMMLNSRDVDDDLLDQMVSISAEWMIEWQQEVEHSSIAFWDVHPLSIQRFYDVTCLVYGAAVDKLERIRKEAWLPYQRAWDCDLEYQQNRETLSWLADNYSYVTFDESWHPVPKANAGTGRPTVNVQYITPSRPAHKAIVQWLQSSERVAYILGRVNEAIKLPKPVTIYFESQCSEPDAWWNPNIDGIIICYELIEQFEQNEKRLKPLINKLKGEANQSYLFLFPSKYEALISTHKGVLRERFIQEMEQMLKQNKTAQSK
;
A
#
# COMPACT_ATOMS: atom_id res chain seq x y z
N MET A 1 -25.72 20.15 -62.80
CA MET A 1 -25.97 21.15 -61.74
C MET A 1 -26.08 20.36 -60.44
N ASN A 2 -25.07 19.99 -59.66
CA ASN A 2 -23.79 20.54 -59.20
C ASN A 2 -23.87 21.75 -58.24
N ILE A 3 -23.52 21.43 -56.97
CA ILE A 3 -22.73 22.20 -55.98
C ILE A 3 -23.52 23.16 -55.04
N LYS A 4 -23.60 22.84 -53.73
CA LYS A 4 -22.75 23.44 -52.66
C LYS A 4 -23.00 22.88 -51.24
N LEU A 5 -21.86 22.58 -50.60
CA LEU A 5 -21.54 22.39 -49.19
C LEU A 5 -21.71 23.70 -48.38
N LEU A 6 -21.98 23.64 -47.07
CA LEU A 6 -21.43 24.42 -45.93
C LEU A 6 -22.40 24.23 -44.72
N ALA A 7 -22.08 23.48 -43.65
CA ALA A 7 -21.18 23.77 -42.51
C ALA A 7 -21.84 24.57 -41.35
N MET A 8 -21.76 23.99 -40.14
CA MET A 8 -21.73 24.57 -38.79
C MET A 8 -22.92 25.38 -38.24
N GLY A 9 -23.46 24.92 -37.10
CA GLY A 9 -24.06 25.80 -36.08
C GLY A 9 -25.12 25.15 -35.19
N CYS A 10 -24.95 25.34 -33.87
CA CYS A 10 -25.95 25.20 -32.80
C CYS A 10 -26.10 23.85 -32.05
N LEU A 11 -25.06 23.49 -31.29
CA LEU A 11 -25.26 23.10 -29.88
C LEU A 11 -25.36 24.40 -29.07
N PHE A 12 -26.50 24.67 -28.42
CA PHE A 12 -26.65 25.45 -27.17
C PHE A 12 -28.13 25.80 -27.00
N THR A 13 -28.85 25.05 -26.17
CA THR A 13 -30.00 25.53 -25.38
C THR A 13 -30.42 24.37 -24.50
N PHE A 14 -30.12 24.44 -23.20
CA PHE A 14 -30.91 23.90 -22.08
C PHE A 14 -30.09 24.14 -20.80
N PHE A 15 -30.01 25.42 -20.41
CA PHE A 15 -29.69 25.84 -19.05
C PHE A 15 -30.93 26.55 -18.51
N GLN A 16 -31.14 26.42 -17.21
CA GLN A 16 -32.21 26.98 -16.38
C GLN A 16 -33.47 26.13 -16.21
N LEU A 17 -33.42 25.23 -15.24
CA LEU A 17 -34.41 25.24 -14.16
C LEU A 17 -33.69 24.98 -12.83
N SER A 18 -33.79 25.95 -11.94
CA SER A 18 -33.15 26.00 -10.63
C SER A 18 -33.94 25.23 -9.57
N ALA A 19 -33.18 24.56 -8.70
CA ALA A 19 -33.34 24.48 -7.24
C ALA A 19 -34.70 24.06 -6.64
N GLN A 20 -34.73 22.89 -5.99
CA GLN A 20 -35.15 22.72 -4.60
C GLN A 20 -34.96 21.25 -4.18
N VAL A 21 -33.78 20.93 -3.64
CA VAL A 21 -33.63 19.83 -2.68
C VAL A 21 -32.90 20.41 -1.49
N THR A 22 -33.65 20.67 -0.44
CA THR A 22 -33.13 21.02 0.88
C THR A 22 -32.51 19.77 1.50
N GLU A 23 -31.19 19.63 1.40
CA GLU A 23 -30.45 18.70 2.26
C GLU A 23 -30.41 19.30 3.67
N LYS A 24 -31.08 18.63 4.61
CA LYS A 24 -30.73 18.73 6.03
C LYS A 24 -29.31 18.19 6.15
N ALA A 25 -28.34 19.08 6.30
CA ALA A 25 -27.04 18.72 6.83
C ALA A 25 -27.26 18.17 8.25
N GLU A 26 -27.32 16.85 8.39
CA GLU A 26 -27.12 16.23 9.69
C GLU A 26 -25.74 16.64 10.19
N ASN A 27 -25.68 17.09 11.44
CA ASN A 27 -24.47 17.48 12.14
C ASN A 27 -23.50 16.28 12.16
N ILE A 28 -22.64 16.20 11.16
CA ILE A 28 -21.44 15.37 11.19
C ILE A 28 -20.50 16.05 12.19
N THR A 29 -20.44 15.52 13.40
CA THR A 29 -19.32 15.78 14.32
C THR A 29 -18.01 15.59 13.54
N PRO A 30 -17.04 16.51 13.62
CA PRO A 30 -15.78 16.37 12.90
C PRO A 30 -15.18 15.00 13.23
N SER A 31 -15.19 14.09 12.27
CA SER A 31 -14.52 12.80 12.40
C SER A 31 -13.06 13.07 12.73
N THR A 32 -12.54 12.33 13.71
CA THR A 32 -11.24 12.41 14.38
C THR A 32 -9.99 12.53 13.50
N PHE A 33 -10.13 12.48 12.17
CA PHE A 33 -9.06 12.65 11.18
C PHE A 33 -8.77 14.12 10.78
N SER A 34 -9.25 15.11 11.54
CA SER A 34 -8.99 16.53 11.23
C SER A 34 -7.49 16.88 11.25
N ASN A 35 -6.64 16.07 11.86
CA ASN A 35 -5.19 16.16 11.76
C ASN A 35 -4.62 14.75 11.52
N LEU A 36 -4.21 14.42 10.30
CA LEU A 36 -3.26 13.32 10.07
C LEU A 36 -1.95 13.76 10.75
N THR A 37 -1.76 13.39 12.01
CA THR A 37 -0.65 13.93 12.81
C THR A 37 0.69 13.30 12.46
N LEU A 38 0.69 12.15 11.75
CA LEU A 38 1.91 11.37 11.45
C LEU A 38 2.83 11.31 12.67
N ASP A 39 2.22 11.13 13.85
CA ASP A 39 2.85 11.40 15.13
C ASP A 39 3.90 10.33 15.40
N SER A 40 3.55 9.07 15.20
CA SER A 40 4.46 7.94 15.32
C SER A 40 5.54 8.03 14.24
N ALA A 41 5.16 8.34 12.99
CA ALA A 41 6.11 8.47 11.89
C ALA A 41 7.14 9.61 12.06
N PHE A 42 6.82 10.67 12.81
CA PHE A 42 7.73 11.80 13.02
C PHE A 42 8.39 11.86 14.39
N ASN A 43 7.74 11.34 15.43
CA ASN A 43 8.12 11.58 16.82
C ASN A 43 8.48 10.30 17.58
N THR A 44 8.20 9.11 17.03
CA THR A 44 8.65 7.85 17.62
C THR A 44 10.01 7.46 17.05
N PRO A 45 11.07 7.33 17.88
CA PRO A 45 12.39 6.97 17.42
C PRO A 45 12.39 5.67 16.60
N HIS A 46 13.07 5.68 15.44
CA HIS A 46 13.22 4.54 14.53
C HIS A 46 11.93 4.01 13.90
N PHE A 47 10.76 4.62 14.12
CA PHE A 47 9.50 4.09 13.61
C PHE A 47 9.50 3.93 12.08
N TYR A 48 10.10 4.88 11.36
CA TYR A 48 10.26 4.81 9.90
C TYR A 48 11.13 3.62 9.48
N VAL A 49 12.27 3.45 10.16
CA VAL A 49 13.25 2.39 9.89
C VAL A 49 12.64 1.02 10.18
N GLU A 50 11.96 0.87 11.32
CA GLU A 50 11.29 -0.38 11.69
C GLU A 50 10.16 -0.73 10.72
N SER A 51 9.42 0.27 10.24
CA SER A 51 8.31 0.07 9.30
C SER A 51 8.80 -0.41 7.93
N ASN A 52 9.87 0.19 7.41
CA ASN A 52 10.47 -0.22 6.14
C ASN A 52 11.24 -1.54 6.26
N LEU A 53 11.89 -1.80 7.40
CA LEU A 53 12.52 -3.08 7.69
C LEU A 53 11.48 -4.21 7.76
N GLU A 54 10.33 -3.98 8.41
CA GLU A 54 9.23 -4.95 8.44
C GLU A 54 8.73 -5.27 7.03
N PHE A 55 8.51 -4.25 6.20
CA PHE A 55 8.09 -4.44 4.81
C PHE A 55 9.12 -5.25 4.02
N ALA A 56 10.40 -4.89 4.07
CA ALA A 56 11.47 -5.61 3.37
C ALA A 56 11.57 -7.08 3.83
N LEU A 57 11.51 -7.33 5.14
CA LEU A 57 11.52 -8.70 5.68
C LEU A 57 10.32 -9.51 5.18
N LEU A 58 9.12 -8.93 5.17
CA LEU A 58 7.92 -9.61 4.70
C LEU A 58 7.92 -9.82 3.18
N HIS A 59 8.51 -8.90 2.41
CA HIS A 59 8.74 -9.05 0.99
C HIS A 59 9.63 -10.27 0.70
N GLU A 60 10.80 -10.37 1.34
CA GLU A 60 11.69 -11.52 1.14
C GLU A 60 11.10 -12.82 1.68
N LEU A 61 10.31 -12.74 2.75
CA LEU A 61 9.56 -13.88 3.24
C LEU A 61 8.49 -14.32 2.25
N ALA A 62 7.85 -13.41 1.52
CA ALA A 62 6.91 -13.76 0.46
C ALA A 62 7.61 -14.55 -0.66
N HIS A 63 8.83 -14.17 -1.05
CA HIS A 63 9.65 -14.96 -1.98
C HIS A 63 9.90 -16.37 -1.47
N ALA A 64 10.27 -16.51 -0.19
CA ALA A 64 10.45 -17.81 0.45
C ALA A 64 9.16 -18.64 0.46
N ILE A 65 8.02 -18.05 0.83
CA ILE A 65 6.71 -18.73 0.83
C ILE A 65 6.38 -19.23 -0.58
N ILE A 66 6.54 -18.38 -1.59
CA ILE A 66 6.26 -18.72 -2.99
C ILE A 66 7.15 -19.88 -3.45
N GLU A 67 8.47 -19.78 -3.24
CA GLU A 67 9.42 -20.76 -3.77
C GLU A 67 9.32 -22.11 -3.07
N LEU A 68 9.34 -22.09 -1.73
CA LEU A 68 9.39 -23.32 -0.95
C LEU A 68 8.11 -24.16 -1.11
N ASN A 69 6.99 -23.52 -1.43
CA ASN A 69 5.71 -24.19 -1.65
C ASN A 69 5.36 -24.39 -3.13
N ASN A 70 6.25 -24.00 -4.06
CA ASN A 70 6.02 -24.05 -5.51
C ASN A 70 4.72 -23.36 -5.95
N ILE A 71 4.43 -22.19 -5.37
CA ILE A 71 3.21 -21.44 -5.68
C ILE A 71 3.39 -20.79 -7.06
N PRO A 72 2.49 -21.05 -8.04
CA PRO A 72 2.57 -20.41 -9.34
C PRO A 72 2.20 -18.93 -9.23
N VAL A 73 3.03 -18.07 -9.82
CA VAL A 73 2.78 -16.61 -9.91
C VAL A 73 2.63 -16.22 -11.37
N LEU A 74 1.49 -15.62 -11.73
CA LEU A 74 1.24 -15.06 -13.05
C LEU A 74 1.39 -13.54 -12.99
N GLY A 75 2.17 -12.95 -13.91
CA GLY A 75 2.48 -11.52 -13.90
C GLY A 75 3.93 -11.28 -13.45
N GLY A 76 4.12 -10.59 -12.33
CA GLY A 76 5.44 -10.23 -11.79
C GLY A 76 5.61 -10.70 -10.35
N ARG A 77 6.73 -11.40 -10.07
CA ARG A 77 7.02 -11.98 -8.75
C ARG A 77 7.24 -10.91 -7.69
N GLU A 78 7.96 -9.83 -8.02
CA GLU A 78 8.21 -8.72 -7.11
C GLU A 78 6.94 -7.98 -6.69
N LYS A 79 6.02 -7.76 -7.64
CA LYS A 79 4.71 -7.18 -7.33
C LYS A 79 3.89 -8.08 -6.41
N ALA A 80 3.92 -9.40 -6.64
CA ALA A 80 3.25 -10.35 -5.77
C ALA A 80 3.86 -10.35 -4.36
N ALA A 81 5.19 -10.24 -4.24
CA ALA A 81 5.88 -10.13 -2.96
C ALA A 81 5.50 -8.84 -2.20
N ASP A 82 5.47 -7.68 -2.88
CA ASP A 82 4.99 -6.42 -2.30
C ASP A 82 3.55 -6.53 -1.79
N GLN A 83 2.67 -7.10 -2.61
CA GLN A 83 1.26 -7.28 -2.26
C GLN A 83 1.10 -8.19 -1.04
N ILE A 84 1.80 -9.34 -1.02
CA ILE A 84 1.79 -10.24 0.14
C ILE A 84 2.31 -9.49 1.38
N ALA A 85 3.43 -8.78 1.29
CA ALA A 85 3.99 -8.02 2.40
C ALA A 85 3.00 -6.99 2.96
N THR A 86 2.45 -6.11 2.10
CA THR A 86 1.45 -5.11 2.49
C THR A 86 0.24 -5.75 3.17
N MET A 87 -0.28 -6.86 2.62
CA MET A 87 -1.42 -7.55 3.19
C MET A 87 -1.11 -8.23 4.54
N PHE A 88 0.09 -8.80 4.70
CA PHE A 88 0.54 -9.38 5.96
C PHE A 88 0.62 -8.33 7.08
N MET A 89 1.08 -7.11 6.76
CA MET A 89 1.15 -6.02 7.72
C MET A 89 -0.24 -5.55 8.20
N MET A 90 -1.27 -5.70 7.37
CA MET A 90 -2.65 -5.33 7.72
C MET A 90 -3.44 -6.45 8.43
N LEU A 91 -2.84 -7.62 8.70
CA LEU A 91 -3.56 -8.82 9.19
C LEU A 91 -4.34 -8.66 10.49
N ASN A 92 -3.85 -7.84 11.42
CA ASN A 92 -4.41 -7.73 12.77
C ASN A 92 -5.27 -6.49 12.98
N SER A 93 -5.30 -5.60 12.00
CA SER A 93 -5.91 -4.29 12.16
C SER A 93 -7.40 -4.42 11.88
N ARG A 94 -8.20 -4.45 12.95
CA ARG A 94 -9.68 -4.42 12.91
C ARG A 94 -10.20 -3.22 12.13
N ASP A 95 -9.42 -2.16 12.14
CA ASP A 95 -9.63 -0.88 11.52
C ASP A 95 -8.26 -0.31 11.13
N VAL A 96 -8.20 0.53 10.08
CA VAL A 96 -7.03 1.38 9.85
C VAL A 96 -7.00 2.42 10.99
N ASP A 97 -6.18 2.16 12.00
CA ASP A 97 -5.85 3.09 13.07
C ASP A 97 -4.67 3.99 12.66
N ASP A 98 -4.34 4.95 13.52
CA ASP A 98 -3.33 5.96 13.23
C ASP A 98 -1.93 5.35 13.11
N ASP A 99 -1.60 4.33 13.90
CA ASP A 99 -0.28 3.67 13.85
C ASP A 99 -0.09 2.85 12.56
N LEU A 100 -1.11 2.07 12.15
CA LEU A 100 -1.07 1.37 10.87
C LEU A 100 -0.95 2.38 9.72
N LEU A 101 -1.68 3.49 9.79
CA LEU A 101 -1.61 4.53 8.78
C LEU A 101 -0.22 5.17 8.72
N ASP A 102 0.36 5.52 9.86
CA ASP A 102 1.72 6.07 9.96
C ASP A 102 2.76 5.08 9.42
N GLN A 103 2.60 3.80 9.70
CA GLN A 103 3.45 2.73 9.16
C GLN A 103 3.35 2.66 7.64
N MET A 104 2.12 2.66 7.10
CA MET A 104 1.89 2.62 5.66
C MET A 104 2.38 3.86 4.93
N VAL A 105 2.25 5.05 5.55
CA VAL A 105 2.84 6.28 5.02
C VAL A 105 4.36 6.21 5.02
N SER A 106 4.97 5.63 6.06
CA SER A 106 6.43 5.45 6.13
C SER A 106 6.95 4.57 4.99
N ILE A 107 6.22 3.49 4.65
CA ILE A 107 6.58 2.56 3.57
C ILE A 107 6.37 3.20 2.20
N SER A 108 5.20 3.80 1.96
CA SER A 108 4.95 4.50 0.70
C SER A 108 5.96 5.65 0.50
N ALA A 109 6.28 6.40 1.55
CA ALA A 109 7.24 7.49 1.46
C ALA A 109 8.64 7.02 1.04
N GLU A 110 9.08 5.83 1.46
CA GLU A 110 10.36 5.24 1.02
C GLU A 110 10.40 5.11 -0.51
N TRP A 111 9.38 4.51 -1.12
CA TRP A 111 9.31 4.36 -2.57
C TRP A 111 9.22 5.71 -3.31
N MET A 112 8.55 6.70 -2.73
CA MET A 112 8.51 8.06 -3.29
C MET A 112 9.87 8.76 -3.17
N ILE A 113 10.59 8.57 -2.07
CA ILE A 113 11.94 9.11 -1.87
C ILE A 113 12.90 8.47 -2.87
N GLU A 114 12.85 7.16 -3.04
CA GLU A 114 13.66 6.44 -4.01
C GLU A 114 13.38 6.90 -5.44
N TRP A 115 12.10 7.01 -5.83
CA TRP A 115 11.71 7.57 -7.12
C TRP A 115 12.28 8.98 -7.36
N GLN A 116 12.25 9.85 -6.35
CA GLN A 116 12.84 11.19 -6.47
C GLN A 116 14.35 11.14 -6.71
N GLN A 117 15.05 10.22 -6.05
CA GLN A 117 16.49 10.02 -6.23
C GLN A 117 16.81 9.43 -7.60
N GLU A 118 16.04 8.47 -8.08
CA GLU A 118 16.20 7.88 -9.42
C GLU A 118 16.05 8.93 -10.53
N VAL A 119 15.04 9.80 -10.39
CA VAL A 119 14.80 10.91 -11.31
C VAL A 119 15.94 11.93 -11.24
N GLU A 120 16.33 12.33 -10.03
CA GLU A 120 17.42 13.30 -9.80
C GLU A 120 18.76 12.83 -10.39
N HIS A 121 19.08 11.55 -10.23
CA HIS A 121 20.33 10.97 -10.70
C HIS A 121 20.24 10.37 -12.12
N SER A 122 19.08 10.46 -12.78
CA SER A 122 18.84 9.84 -14.11
C SER A 122 19.16 8.34 -14.14
N SER A 123 18.84 7.62 -13.06
CA SER A 123 19.17 6.21 -12.85
C SER A 123 17.97 5.26 -12.95
N ILE A 124 16.87 5.70 -13.60
CA ILE A 124 15.65 4.89 -13.75
C ILE A 124 15.93 3.64 -14.60
N ALA A 125 15.79 2.47 -13.99
CA ALA A 125 16.02 1.18 -14.64
C ALA A 125 14.70 0.56 -15.15
N PHE A 126 14.25 0.95 -16.35
CA PHE A 126 13.00 0.42 -16.93
C PHE A 126 13.02 -1.09 -17.27
N TRP A 127 14.19 -1.72 -17.22
CA TRP A 127 14.38 -3.15 -17.49
C TRP A 127 14.51 -3.99 -16.23
N ASP A 128 14.44 -3.37 -15.05
CA ASP A 128 14.52 -4.08 -13.78
C ASP A 128 13.34 -5.05 -13.60
N VAL A 129 13.54 -6.08 -12.79
CA VAL A 129 12.48 -7.05 -12.44
C VAL A 129 11.48 -6.44 -11.45
N HIS A 130 11.94 -5.49 -10.63
CA HIS A 130 11.08 -4.72 -9.76
C HIS A 130 10.28 -3.70 -10.57
N PRO A 131 9.01 -3.45 -10.19
CA PRO A 131 8.28 -2.30 -10.69
C PRO A 131 9.05 -1.01 -10.37
N LEU A 132 8.83 0.03 -11.17
CA LEU A 132 9.41 1.35 -10.87
C LEU A 132 9.01 1.77 -9.44
N SER A 133 9.90 2.45 -8.74
CA SER A 133 9.64 2.91 -7.36
C SER A 133 8.34 3.71 -7.25
N ILE A 134 8.01 4.54 -8.26
CA ILE A 134 6.71 5.23 -8.31
C ILE A 134 5.50 4.31 -8.48
N GLN A 135 5.65 3.17 -9.16
CA GLN A 135 4.58 2.16 -9.26
C GLN A 135 4.39 1.44 -7.93
N ARG A 136 5.48 1.08 -7.24
CA ARG A 136 5.43 0.49 -5.89
C ARG A 136 4.74 1.43 -4.90
N PHE A 137 5.07 2.73 -4.93
CA PHE A 137 4.37 3.77 -4.16
C PHE A 137 2.85 3.72 -4.38
N TYR A 138 2.39 3.74 -5.63
CA TYR A 138 0.96 3.74 -5.93
C TYR A 138 0.27 2.42 -5.63
N ASP A 139 0.96 1.29 -5.78
CA ASP A 139 0.39 -0.03 -5.50
C ASP A 139 0.19 -0.26 -4.00
N VAL A 140 1.18 0.06 -3.16
CA VAL A 140 1.04 0.01 -1.69
C VAL A 140 -0.04 0.99 -1.22
N THR A 141 0.03 2.24 -1.67
CA THR A 141 -0.94 3.28 -1.28
C THR A 141 -2.37 2.91 -1.69
N CYS A 142 -2.54 2.24 -2.83
CA CYS A 142 -3.85 1.77 -3.28
C CYS A 142 -4.44 0.70 -2.37
N LEU A 143 -3.66 -0.33 -2.00
CA LEU A 143 -4.14 -1.38 -1.10
C LEU A 143 -4.57 -0.82 0.26
N VAL A 144 -3.78 0.12 0.80
CA VAL A 144 -4.08 0.77 2.08
C VAL A 144 -5.35 1.63 1.98
N TYR A 145 -5.47 2.43 0.91
CA TYR A 145 -6.69 3.21 0.66
C TYR A 145 -7.92 2.31 0.50
N GLY A 146 -7.80 1.22 -0.26
CA GLY A 146 -8.84 0.23 -0.48
C GLY A 146 -9.32 -0.46 0.81
N ALA A 147 -8.44 -0.59 1.81
CA ALA A 147 -8.77 -1.17 3.10
C ALA A 147 -9.75 -0.33 3.93
N ALA A 148 -9.71 0.99 3.78
CA ALA A 148 -10.56 1.91 4.55
C ALA A 148 -10.92 3.18 3.77
N VAL A 149 -11.51 3.02 2.59
CA VAL A 149 -11.84 4.11 1.66
C VAL A 149 -12.55 5.29 2.36
N ASP A 150 -13.57 5.01 3.17
CA ASP A 150 -14.33 6.03 3.89
C ASP A 150 -13.49 6.85 4.89
N LYS A 151 -12.50 6.21 5.52
CA LYS A 151 -11.60 6.83 6.49
C LYS A 151 -10.45 7.58 5.81
N LEU A 152 -10.03 7.11 4.64
CA LEU A 152 -8.82 7.56 3.94
C LEU A 152 -9.08 8.51 2.76
N GLU A 153 -10.31 8.99 2.58
CA GLU A 153 -10.66 10.01 1.57
C GLU A 153 -9.74 11.24 1.57
N ARG A 154 -9.13 11.57 2.72
CA ARG A 154 -8.19 12.68 2.82
C ARG A 154 -6.90 12.45 2.02
N ILE A 155 -6.39 11.22 1.91
CA ILE A 155 -5.20 10.88 1.10
C ILE A 155 -5.41 11.29 -0.36
N ARG A 156 -6.62 11.08 -0.88
CA ARG A 156 -7.03 11.51 -2.22
C ARG A 156 -7.08 13.04 -2.33
N LYS A 157 -7.65 13.72 -1.34
CA LYS A 157 -7.76 15.19 -1.32
C LYS A 157 -6.42 15.91 -1.19
N GLU A 158 -5.45 15.29 -0.53
CA GLU A 158 -4.08 15.78 -0.43
C GLU A 158 -3.21 15.40 -1.64
N ALA A 159 -3.83 14.93 -2.74
CA ALA A 159 -3.19 14.61 -4.02
C ALA A 159 -2.13 13.49 -3.98
N TRP A 160 -2.14 12.63 -2.95
CA TRP A 160 -1.19 11.51 -2.87
C TRP A 160 -1.63 10.33 -3.73
N LEU A 161 -2.95 10.15 -3.88
CA LEU A 161 -3.53 9.10 -4.69
C LEU A 161 -4.47 9.73 -5.73
N PRO A 162 -4.06 9.78 -7.02
CA PRO A 162 -4.90 10.28 -8.09
C PRO A 162 -6.22 9.53 -8.16
N TYR A 163 -7.28 10.25 -8.52
CA TYR A 163 -8.62 9.68 -8.60
C TYR A 163 -8.69 8.42 -9.46
N GLN A 164 -8.02 8.45 -10.62
CA GLN A 164 -7.98 7.36 -11.58
C GLN A 164 -7.32 6.11 -10.99
N ARG A 165 -6.30 6.28 -10.13
CA ARG A 165 -5.66 5.16 -9.43
C ARG A 165 -6.54 4.63 -8.31
N ALA A 166 -7.21 5.52 -7.58
CA ALA A 166 -8.08 5.20 -6.45
C ALA A 166 -9.35 4.41 -6.85
N TRP A 167 -9.78 4.53 -8.12
CA TRP A 167 -11.07 4.03 -8.61
C TRP A 167 -11.33 2.53 -8.31
N ASP A 168 -10.32 1.67 -8.46
CA ASP A 168 -10.43 0.21 -8.27
C ASP A 168 -9.71 -0.30 -7.01
N CYS A 169 -9.27 0.59 -6.11
CA CYS A 169 -8.45 0.19 -4.98
C CYS A 169 -9.15 -0.69 -3.96
N ASP A 170 -10.45 -0.51 -3.74
CA ASP A 170 -11.27 -1.39 -2.91
C ASP A 170 -11.37 -2.80 -3.48
N LEU A 171 -11.51 -2.92 -4.81
CA LEU A 171 -11.51 -4.20 -5.51
C LEU A 171 -10.13 -4.88 -5.48
N GLU A 172 -9.04 -4.13 -5.72
CA GLU A 172 -7.68 -4.66 -5.60
C GLU A 172 -7.42 -5.16 -4.18
N TYR A 173 -7.82 -4.41 -3.16
CA TYR A 173 -7.70 -4.84 -1.77
C TYR A 173 -8.54 -6.11 -1.48
N GLN A 174 -9.77 -6.20 -1.98
CA GLN A 174 -10.61 -7.41 -1.84
C GLN A 174 -9.97 -8.64 -2.49
N GLN A 175 -9.46 -8.51 -3.71
CA GLN A 175 -8.75 -9.60 -4.41
C GLN A 175 -7.50 -10.07 -3.65
N ASN A 176 -6.76 -9.11 -3.09
CA ASN A 176 -5.57 -9.41 -2.29
C ASN A 176 -5.93 -10.06 -0.94
N ARG A 177 -7.05 -9.69 -0.33
CA ARG A 177 -7.60 -10.41 0.84
C ARG A 177 -7.95 -11.84 0.52
N GLU A 178 -8.66 -12.11 -0.57
CA GLU A 178 -8.99 -13.47 -1.00
C GLU A 178 -7.72 -14.31 -1.23
N THR A 179 -6.72 -13.72 -1.88
CA THR A 179 -5.41 -14.35 -2.10
C THR A 179 -4.71 -14.66 -0.77
N LEU A 180 -4.70 -13.73 0.17
CA LEU A 180 -4.13 -13.92 1.50
C LEU A 180 -4.87 -15.01 2.29
N SER A 181 -6.21 -15.08 2.19
CA SER A 181 -6.99 -16.16 2.80
C SER A 181 -6.59 -17.52 2.25
N TRP A 182 -6.49 -17.63 0.93
CA TRP A 182 -6.04 -18.86 0.29
C TRP A 182 -4.61 -19.24 0.72
N LEU A 183 -3.68 -18.29 0.78
CA LEU A 183 -2.33 -18.52 1.29
C LEU A 183 -2.36 -19.00 2.74
N ALA A 184 -3.16 -18.35 3.60
CA ALA A 184 -3.30 -18.72 4.99
C ALA A 184 -3.84 -20.14 5.13
N ASP A 185 -4.88 -20.50 4.39
CA ASP A 185 -5.53 -21.82 4.42
C ASP A 185 -4.60 -22.95 3.98
N ASN A 186 -3.71 -22.71 3.02
CA ASN A 186 -2.83 -23.74 2.48
C ASN A 186 -1.46 -23.81 3.16
N TYR A 187 -0.89 -22.66 3.55
CA TYR A 187 0.53 -22.55 3.91
C TYR A 187 0.79 -21.85 5.25
N SER A 188 -0.22 -21.76 6.11
CA SER A 188 -0.09 -21.12 7.42
C SER A 188 -0.76 -21.93 8.55
N TYR A 189 -0.45 -21.57 9.80
CA TYR A 189 -1.09 -22.12 11.00
C TYR A 189 -2.40 -21.42 11.36
N VAL A 190 -2.70 -20.31 10.68
CA VAL A 190 -3.90 -19.49 10.86
C VAL A 190 -4.83 -19.62 9.66
N THR A 191 -6.11 -19.33 9.87
CA THR A 191 -7.12 -19.12 8.83
C THR A 191 -7.90 -17.86 9.21
N PHE A 192 -8.86 -17.44 8.40
CA PHE A 192 -9.68 -16.27 8.70
C PHE A 192 -11.11 -16.68 9.06
N ASP A 193 -11.69 -16.02 10.06
CA ASP A 193 -13.13 -16.13 10.33
C ASP A 193 -13.96 -15.31 9.33
N GLU A 194 -15.29 -15.36 9.44
CA GLU A 194 -16.21 -14.61 8.56
C GLU A 194 -16.03 -13.09 8.63
N SER A 195 -15.39 -12.60 9.69
CA SER A 195 -15.07 -11.18 9.90
C SER A 195 -13.61 -10.86 9.56
N TRP A 196 -12.91 -11.77 8.86
CA TRP A 196 -11.50 -11.62 8.46
C TRP A 196 -10.51 -11.54 9.63
N HIS A 197 -10.84 -12.10 10.80
CA HIS A 197 -9.87 -12.21 11.88
C HIS A 197 -8.99 -13.45 11.73
N PRO A 198 -7.66 -13.33 11.89
CA PRO A 198 -6.79 -14.50 11.91
C PRO A 198 -7.08 -15.34 13.16
N VAL A 199 -7.48 -16.60 12.95
CA VAL A 199 -7.75 -17.58 14.00
C VAL A 199 -6.87 -18.83 13.84
N PRO A 200 -6.39 -19.46 14.93
CA PRO A 200 -5.61 -20.69 14.83
C PRO A 200 -6.40 -21.84 14.19
N LYS A 201 -5.74 -22.65 13.35
CA LYS A 201 -6.34 -23.89 12.84
C LYS A 201 -6.40 -24.96 13.93
N ALA A 202 -7.52 -25.68 13.99
CA ALA A 202 -7.81 -26.68 15.03
C ALA A 202 -6.75 -27.81 15.19
N ASN A 203 -5.92 -28.06 14.17
CA ASN A 203 -4.87 -29.08 14.18
C ASN A 203 -3.49 -28.50 13.78
N ALA A 204 -3.16 -27.28 14.22
CA ALA A 204 -1.81 -26.75 14.03
C ALA A 204 -0.79 -27.65 14.77
N GLY A 205 0.00 -28.41 14.02
CA GLY A 205 0.96 -29.38 14.57
C GLY A 205 1.97 -28.77 15.54
N THR A 206 2.58 -29.60 16.39
CA THR A 206 3.45 -29.17 17.50
C THR A 206 4.90 -28.88 17.09
N GLY A 207 5.30 -29.17 15.85
CA GLY A 207 6.60 -28.85 15.28
C GLY A 207 6.48 -27.68 14.30
N ARG A 208 6.76 -26.47 14.76
CA ARG A 208 6.82 -25.28 13.89
C ARG A 208 8.27 -25.12 13.43
N PRO A 209 8.58 -25.24 12.13
CA PRO A 209 9.88 -24.80 11.64
C PRO A 209 10.03 -23.32 11.98
N THR A 210 11.18 -22.98 12.55
CA THR A 210 11.46 -21.64 13.04
C THR A 210 12.16 -20.83 11.96
N VAL A 211 11.72 -19.59 11.80
CA VAL A 211 12.54 -18.51 11.26
C VAL A 211 13.54 -18.15 12.34
N ASN A 212 14.81 -18.46 12.06
CA ASN A 212 15.93 -18.12 12.91
C ASN A 212 16.49 -16.76 12.49
N VAL A 213 17.21 -16.10 13.39
CA VAL A 213 17.90 -14.84 13.08
C VAL A 213 19.38 -14.96 13.43
N GLN A 214 20.23 -14.52 12.53
CA GLN A 214 21.67 -14.45 12.72
C GLN A 214 22.17 -13.04 12.37
N TYR A 215 22.93 -12.46 13.30
CA TYR A 215 23.61 -11.18 13.11
C TYR A 215 25.07 -11.46 12.82
N ILE A 216 25.49 -11.24 11.57
CA ILE A 216 26.89 -11.37 11.18
C ILE A 216 27.64 -10.14 11.71
N THR A 217 28.70 -10.37 12.48
CA THR A 217 29.48 -9.30 13.13
C THR A 217 30.03 -8.32 12.09
N PRO A 218 29.63 -7.04 12.12
CA PRO A 218 30.11 -6.08 11.14
C PRO A 218 31.44 -5.46 11.54
N SER A 219 32.23 -5.06 10.54
CA SER A 219 33.50 -4.34 10.74
C SER A 219 33.29 -2.84 11.04
N ARG A 220 32.30 -2.21 10.38
CA ARG A 220 32.03 -0.76 10.46
C ARG A 220 31.39 -0.38 11.81
N PRO A 221 31.82 0.71 12.48
CA PRO A 221 31.21 1.19 13.72
C PRO A 221 29.70 1.48 13.60
N ALA A 222 29.24 2.08 12.50
CA ALA A 222 27.83 2.36 12.27
C ALA A 222 26.98 1.08 12.30
N HIS A 223 27.42 0.02 11.62
CA HIS A 223 26.69 -1.25 11.59
C HIS A 223 26.72 -1.98 12.94
N LYS A 224 27.76 -1.77 13.76
CA LYS A 224 27.77 -2.28 15.14
C LYS A 224 26.66 -1.66 15.97
N ALA A 225 26.37 -0.36 15.78
CA ALA A 225 25.24 0.30 16.43
C ALA A 225 23.90 -0.25 15.92
N ILE A 226 23.77 -0.49 14.60
CA ILE A 226 22.58 -1.15 14.02
C ILE A 226 22.33 -2.52 14.64
N VAL A 227 23.37 -3.36 14.79
CA VAL A 227 23.23 -4.67 15.45
C VAL A 227 22.75 -4.54 16.89
N GLN A 228 23.32 -3.61 17.65
CA GLN A 228 22.89 -3.36 19.03
C GLN A 228 21.43 -2.95 19.09
N TRP A 229 21.01 -2.05 18.20
CA TRP A 229 19.62 -1.61 18.10
C TRP A 229 18.68 -2.76 17.73
N LEU A 230 18.98 -3.53 16.67
CA LEU A 230 18.19 -4.71 16.26
C LEU A 230 18.00 -5.71 17.40
N GLN A 231 19.06 -5.95 18.18
CA GLN A 231 19.02 -6.87 19.32
C GLN A 231 18.23 -6.34 20.52
N SER A 232 18.10 -5.01 20.65
CA SER A 232 17.37 -4.37 21.75
C SER A 232 15.95 -3.93 21.40
N SER A 233 15.57 -3.90 20.11
CA SER A 233 14.24 -3.42 19.70
C SER A 233 13.16 -4.45 19.99
N GLU A 234 12.22 -4.09 20.86
CA GLU A 234 11.01 -4.89 21.14
C GLU A 234 10.13 -5.04 19.90
N ARG A 235 10.08 -4.02 19.03
CA ARG A 235 9.28 -4.07 17.80
C ARG A 235 9.87 -5.05 16.79
N VAL A 236 11.20 -5.04 16.61
CA VAL A 236 11.89 -6.03 15.77
C VAL A 236 11.66 -7.45 16.31
N ALA A 237 11.78 -7.65 17.63
CA ALA A 237 11.48 -8.94 18.25
C ALA A 237 10.02 -9.38 18.02
N TYR A 238 9.07 -8.44 18.12
CA TYR A 238 7.65 -8.68 17.84
C TYR A 238 7.42 -9.10 16.38
N ILE A 239 7.99 -8.38 15.40
CA ILE A 239 7.90 -8.71 13.97
C ILE A 239 8.37 -10.14 13.70
N LEU A 240 9.52 -10.51 14.24
CA LEU A 240 10.10 -11.85 14.10
C LEU A 240 9.26 -12.95 14.78
N GLY A 241 8.61 -12.63 15.91
CA GLY A 241 7.68 -13.52 16.58
C GLY A 241 6.41 -13.78 15.75
N ARG A 242 5.84 -12.72 15.17
CA ARG A 242 4.63 -12.78 14.34
C ARG A 242 4.77 -13.69 13.13
N VAL A 243 5.90 -13.60 12.45
CA VAL A 243 6.23 -14.47 11.31
C VAL A 243 6.20 -15.95 11.72
N ASN A 244 6.81 -16.28 12.85
CA ASN A 244 6.90 -17.65 13.38
C ASN A 244 5.56 -18.22 13.86
N GLU A 245 4.62 -17.37 14.29
CA GLU A 245 3.30 -17.79 14.74
C GLU A 245 2.33 -18.03 13.57
N ALA A 246 2.44 -17.24 12.50
CA ALA A 246 1.50 -17.28 11.40
C ALA A 246 1.86 -18.34 10.34
N ILE A 247 3.11 -18.38 9.88
CA ILE A 247 3.45 -19.02 8.59
C ILE A 247 3.99 -20.44 8.81
N LYS A 248 3.51 -21.38 7.98
CA LYS A 248 3.98 -22.77 7.95
C LYS A 248 4.98 -22.94 6.81
N LEU A 249 6.25 -22.75 7.12
CA LEU A 249 7.34 -23.00 6.16
C LEU A 249 7.59 -24.51 6.00
N PRO A 250 7.90 -25.03 4.80
CA PRO A 250 8.23 -26.45 4.62
C PRO A 250 9.53 -26.88 5.31
N LYS A 251 10.42 -25.93 5.57
CA LYS A 251 11.73 -26.12 6.22
C LYS A 251 12.13 -24.84 6.98
N PRO A 252 13.09 -24.92 7.93
CA PRO A 252 13.59 -23.74 8.62
C PRO A 252 14.17 -22.72 7.64
N VAL A 253 13.96 -21.44 7.92
CA VAL A 253 14.56 -20.31 7.20
C VAL A 253 15.38 -19.50 8.17
N THR A 254 16.48 -18.91 7.72
CA THR A 254 17.29 -18.02 8.56
C THR A 254 17.34 -16.62 7.95
N ILE A 255 17.04 -15.61 8.75
CA ILE A 255 17.29 -14.20 8.41
C ILE A 255 18.71 -13.88 8.84
N TYR A 256 19.54 -13.48 7.89
CA TYR A 256 20.90 -13.03 8.09
C TYR A 256 20.94 -11.51 7.96
N PHE A 257 21.36 -10.84 9.03
CA PHE A 257 21.76 -9.44 8.96
C PHE A 257 23.27 -9.40 8.75
N GLU A 258 23.74 -8.80 7.65
CA GLU A 258 25.18 -8.82 7.34
C GLU A 258 25.73 -7.59 6.62
N SER A 259 27.06 -7.49 6.55
CA SER A 259 27.79 -6.37 5.95
C SER A 259 28.62 -6.77 4.72
N GLN A 260 28.41 -7.95 4.15
CA GLN A 260 29.13 -8.40 2.95
C GLN A 260 28.38 -8.07 1.66
N CYS A 261 27.43 -7.15 1.75
CA CYS A 261 26.70 -6.63 0.62
C CYS A 261 27.53 -5.58 -0.13
N SER A 262 27.34 -5.49 -1.44
CA SER A 262 27.91 -4.41 -2.25
C SER A 262 27.03 -3.16 -2.26
N GLU A 263 25.73 -3.32 -2.02
CA GLU A 263 24.72 -2.26 -2.11
C GLU A 263 23.71 -2.36 -0.95
N PRO A 264 22.97 -1.29 -0.64
CA PRO A 264 21.82 -1.32 0.28
C PRO A 264 20.70 -2.20 -0.29
N ASP A 265 20.66 -3.48 0.12
CA ASP A 265 19.72 -4.44 -0.48
C ASP A 265 19.21 -5.50 0.53
N ALA A 266 18.19 -6.24 0.09
CA ALA A 266 17.66 -7.42 0.74
C ALA A 266 17.25 -8.45 -0.31
N TRP A 267 17.46 -9.73 -0.04
CA TRP A 267 17.01 -10.78 -0.96
C TRP A 267 16.78 -12.13 -0.30
N TRP A 268 15.86 -12.91 -0.85
CA TRP A 268 15.73 -14.33 -0.64
C TRP A 268 16.82 -15.11 -1.40
N ASN A 269 17.58 -15.93 -0.69
CA ASN A 269 18.60 -16.81 -1.24
C ASN A 269 18.20 -18.29 -1.13
N PRO A 270 17.75 -18.92 -2.23
CA PRO A 270 17.28 -20.30 -2.20
C PRO A 270 18.39 -21.35 -2.01
N ASN A 271 19.66 -20.99 -2.20
CA ASN A 271 20.78 -21.93 -2.03
C ASN A 271 21.07 -22.24 -0.55
N ILE A 272 20.71 -21.31 0.35
CA ILE A 272 20.94 -21.45 1.79
C ILE A 272 19.64 -21.39 2.60
N ASP A 273 18.49 -21.33 1.92
CA ASP A 273 17.17 -21.14 2.52
C ASP A 273 17.14 -19.96 3.50
N GLY A 274 17.70 -18.83 3.06
CA GLY A 274 17.95 -17.67 3.91
C GLY A 274 17.49 -16.37 3.29
N ILE A 275 17.02 -15.46 4.16
CA ILE A 275 16.76 -14.07 3.81
C ILE A 275 18.01 -13.29 4.20
N ILE A 276 18.60 -12.55 3.27
CA ILE A 276 19.73 -11.66 3.56
C ILE A 276 19.21 -10.23 3.66
N ILE A 277 19.53 -9.54 4.75
CA ILE A 277 19.29 -8.11 4.95
C ILE A 277 20.63 -7.42 5.17
N CYS A 278 20.98 -6.51 4.28
CA CYS A 278 22.21 -5.73 4.40
C CYS A 278 22.08 -4.67 5.48
N TYR A 279 23.11 -4.50 6.32
CA TYR A 279 23.14 -3.35 7.24
C TYR A 279 23.13 -2.02 6.48
N GLU A 280 23.66 -2.00 5.26
CA GLU A 280 23.61 -0.87 4.33
C GLU A 280 22.16 -0.45 4.00
N LEU A 281 21.22 -1.40 3.89
CA LEU A 281 19.80 -1.10 3.66
C LEU A 281 19.18 -0.38 4.85
N ILE A 282 19.50 -0.84 6.07
CA ILE A 282 19.01 -0.19 7.30
C ILE A 282 19.63 1.20 7.44
N GLU A 283 20.92 1.36 7.14
CA GLU A 283 21.60 2.67 7.10
C GLU A 283 20.94 3.59 6.05
N GLN A 284 20.48 3.05 4.92
CA GLN A 284 19.74 3.81 3.92
C GLN A 284 18.36 4.25 4.43
N PHE A 285 17.62 3.40 5.13
CA PHE A 285 16.36 3.80 5.77
C PHE A 285 16.57 4.92 6.80
N GLU A 286 17.62 4.86 7.61
CA GLU A 286 18.00 5.95 8.54
C GLU A 286 18.33 7.27 7.81
N GLN A 287 18.86 7.19 6.59
CA GLN A 287 19.13 8.36 5.76
C GLN A 287 17.84 8.91 5.12
N ASN A 288 16.97 8.03 4.64
CA ASN A 288 15.72 8.40 3.98
C ASN A 288 14.66 8.92 4.99
N GLU A 289 14.67 8.47 6.24
CA GLU A 289 13.84 9.02 7.32
C GLU A 289 13.99 10.55 7.44
N LYS A 290 15.21 11.07 7.25
CA LYS A 290 15.50 12.52 7.29
C LYS A 290 14.81 13.29 6.15
N ARG A 291 14.44 12.61 5.07
CA ARG A 291 13.74 13.17 3.90
C ARG A 291 12.21 13.09 4.03
N LEU A 292 11.69 12.30 4.97
CA LEU A 292 10.24 12.11 5.15
C LEU A 292 9.51 13.44 5.40
N LYS A 293 9.92 14.19 6.43
CA LYS A 293 9.24 15.46 6.77
C LYS A 293 9.29 16.51 5.64
N PRO A 294 10.45 16.74 4.97
CA PRO A 294 10.50 17.54 3.75
C PRO A 294 9.54 17.06 2.64
N LEU A 295 9.51 15.74 2.37
CA LEU A 295 8.63 15.15 1.37
C LEU A 295 7.16 15.44 1.69
N ILE A 296 6.71 15.12 2.91
CA ILE A 296 5.31 15.33 3.32
C ILE A 296 4.91 16.81 3.20
N ASN A 297 5.78 17.73 3.62
CA ASN A 297 5.51 19.16 3.49
C ASN A 297 5.42 19.61 2.02
N LYS A 298 6.28 19.09 1.15
CA LYS A 298 6.26 19.37 -0.28
C LYS A 298 4.95 18.88 -0.91
N LEU A 299 4.57 17.62 -0.64
CA LEU A 299 3.32 17.04 -1.16
C LEU A 299 2.09 17.83 -0.70
N LYS A 300 2.03 18.24 0.59
CA LYS A 300 0.96 19.11 1.10
C LYS A 300 0.94 20.49 0.42
N GLY A 301 2.11 21.07 0.14
CA GLY A 301 2.25 22.33 -0.58
C GLY A 301 1.79 22.24 -2.04
N GLU A 302 2.19 21.19 -2.74
CA GLU A 302 1.79 20.91 -4.12
C GLU A 302 0.29 20.61 -4.20
N ALA A 303 -0.29 19.83 -3.29
CA ALA A 303 -1.73 19.60 -3.24
C ALA A 303 -2.55 20.89 -3.14
N ASN A 304 -2.05 21.86 -2.36
CA ASN A 304 -2.67 23.18 -2.25
C ASN A 304 -2.52 24.04 -3.53
N GLN A 305 -1.58 23.70 -4.42
CA GLN A 305 -1.33 24.37 -5.70
C GLN A 305 -1.95 23.63 -6.91
N SER A 306 -2.15 22.31 -6.79
CA SER A 306 -2.54 21.38 -7.86
C SER A 306 -4.03 21.40 -8.25
N TYR A 307 -4.82 22.36 -7.76
CA TYR A 307 -6.09 22.71 -8.41
C TYR A 307 -5.89 23.21 -9.87
N LEU A 308 -4.64 23.39 -10.33
CA LEU A 308 -4.33 24.02 -11.61
C LEU A 308 -3.85 23.09 -12.75
N PHE A 309 -3.59 21.80 -12.56
CA PHE A 309 -3.09 20.94 -13.65
C PHE A 309 -3.89 19.64 -13.87
N LEU A 310 -4.78 19.75 -14.87
CA LEU A 310 -5.13 18.75 -15.90
C LEU A 310 -5.84 17.45 -15.44
N PHE A 311 -7.14 17.56 -15.17
CA PHE A 311 -8.25 17.03 -16.01
C PHE A 311 -9.55 17.26 -15.22
N PRO A 312 -10.32 18.35 -15.48
CA PRO A 312 -11.68 18.40 -14.96
C PRO A 312 -12.48 17.40 -15.78
N SER A 313 -12.47 16.13 -15.36
CA SER A 313 -13.46 15.21 -15.89
C SER A 313 -14.80 15.81 -15.46
N LYS A 314 -15.73 15.94 -16.42
CA LYS A 314 -17.14 16.27 -16.18
C LYS A 314 -17.76 15.47 -15.02
N TYR A 315 -17.12 14.38 -14.60
CA TYR A 315 -17.55 13.49 -13.54
C TYR A 315 -16.96 13.84 -12.17
N GLU A 316 -15.93 14.68 -12.04
CA GLU A 316 -15.24 14.96 -10.78
C GLU A 316 -16.17 15.54 -9.69
N ALA A 317 -17.15 16.37 -10.08
CA ALA A 317 -18.21 16.85 -9.19
C ALA A 317 -19.26 15.77 -8.85
N LEU A 318 -19.57 14.89 -9.81
CA LEU A 318 -20.48 13.74 -9.63
C LEU A 318 -19.84 12.65 -8.77
N ILE A 319 -18.52 12.61 -8.73
CA ILE A 319 -17.69 11.59 -8.10
C ILE A 319 -17.27 12.02 -6.69
N SER A 320 -16.89 13.29 -6.51
CA SER A 320 -16.49 13.84 -5.21
C SER A 320 -17.64 13.93 -4.20
N THR A 321 -18.88 13.82 -4.69
CA THR A 321 -20.10 13.68 -3.87
C THR A 321 -20.29 12.27 -3.32
N HIS A 322 -19.59 11.27 -3.87
CA HIS A 322 -19.65 9.88 -3.44
C HIS A 322 -18.48 9.53 -2.51
N LYS A 323 -18.75 9.51 -1.20
CA LYS A 323 -17.82 8.97 -0.20
C LYS A 323 -17.85 7.44 -0.25
N GLY A 324 -16.72 6.79 -0.55
CA GLY A 324 -16.56 5.34 -0.43
C GLY A 324 -17.29 4.52 -1.50
N VAL A 325 -16.68 3.40 -1.91
CA VAL A 325 -17.17 2.48 -2.95
C VAL A 325 -17.52 3.22 -4.25
N LEU A 326 -16.52 3.93 -4.78
CA LEU A 326 -16.64 4.78 -5.97
C LEU A 326 -17.24 4.03 -7.16
N ARG A 327 -16.85 2.76 -7.35
CA ARG A 327 -17.28 2.00 -8.51
C ARG A 327 -18.67 1.38 -8.35
N GLU A 328 -18.96 0.66 -7.26
CA GLU A 328 -20.28 0.01 -7.14
C GLU A 328 -21.41 1.02 -7.00
N ARG A 329 -21.23 2.10 -6.22
CA ARG A 329 -22.24 3.16 -6.13
C ARG A 329 -22.42 3.87 -7.46
N PHE A 330 -21.33 4.20 -8.15
CA PHE A 330 -21.42 4.77 -9.50
C PHE A 330 -22.11 3.82 -10.49
N ILE A 331 -21.82 2.52 -10.44
CA ILE A 331 -22.49 1.51 -11.28
C ILE A 331 -23.98 1.45 -10.93
N GLN A 332 -24.34 1.39 -9.65
CA GLN A 332 -25.73 1.35 -9.21
C GLN A 332 -26.50 2.61 -9.64
N GLU A 333 -25.90 3.79 -9.50
CA GLU A 333 -26.48 5.04 -9.97
C GLU A 333 -26.62 5.08 -11.49
N MET A 334 -25.58 4.69 -12.23
CA MET A 334 -25.63 4.59 -13.68
C MET A 334 -26.71 3.60 -14.14
N GLU A 335 -26.84 2.45 -13.49
CA GLU A 335 -27.92 1.50 -13.73
C GLU A 335 -29.30 2.10 -13.45
N GLN A 336 -29.42 2.86 -12.36
CA GLN A 336 -30.66 3.54 -11.99
C GLN A 336 -31.03 4.63 -13.01
N MET A 337 -30.07 5.44 -13.44
CA MET A 337 -30.24 6.45 -14.49
C MET A 337 -30.63 5.81 -15.83
N LEU A 338 -29.99 4.69 -16.21
CA LEU A 338 -30.34 3.94 -17.42
C LEU A 338 -31.75 3.34 -17.34
N LYS A 339 -32.16 2.82 -16.18
CA LYS A 339 -33.54 2.33 -15.94
C LYS A 339 -34.57 3.45 -16.04
N GLN A 340 -34.29 4.63 -15.48
CA GLN A 340 -35.16 5.80 -15.56
C GLN A 340 -35.32 6.30 -17.01
N ASN A 341 -34.23 6.37 -17.79
CA ASN A 341 -34.28 6.76 -19.20
C ASN A 341 -35.07 5.77 -20.07
N LYS A 342 -34.93 4.46 -19.85
CA LYS A 342 -35.75 3.46 -20.56
C LYS A 342 -37.25 3.60 -20.24
N THR A 343 -37.57 3.96 -19.00
CA THR A 343 -38.96 4.19 -18.56
C THR A 343 -39.54 5.49 -19.14
N ALA A 344 -38.70 6.51 -19.37
CA ALA A 344 -39.09 7.77 -20.00
C ALA A 344 -39.26 7.66 -21.53
N GLN A 345 -38.52 6.76 -22.20
CA GLN A 345 -38.65 6.51 -23.64
C GLN A 345 -39.81 5.57 -24.02
N SER A 346 -40.38 4.86 -23.05
CA SER A 346 -41.52 3.93 -23.24
C SER A 346 -42.89 4.53 -22.88
N LYS A 347 -42.91 5.79 -22.44
CA LYS A 347 -44.09 6.65 -22.29
C LYS A 347 -44.09 7.70 -23.39
#